data_AF-A0A969B8U6-F1
#
_entry.id   AF-A0A969B8U6-F1
#
_cell.length_a   1.000
_cell.length_b   1.000
_cell.length_c   1.000
_cell.angle_alpha   90.00
_cell.angle_beta   90.00
_cell.angle_gamma   90.00
#
_symmetry.space_group_name_H-M   'P 1'
#
loop_
_entity.id
_entity.type
_entity.pdbx_description
1 polymer ?
#
loop_
_entity_poly.entity_id
_entity_poly.type
_entity_poly.pdbx_seq_one_letter_code
_entity_poly.pdbx_strand_id
1 'polypeptide(L)'
;MAYADEGKNALAGSLIQFLNSLPSGLDIQFVCDIRDGNEDEISSFEKSAMTSTNEAAKALSLGRVSMFRKFDQQGFIPKYDLHIFMRKAFSQRLTDRTKFFSLTPKFQEVTEDRLKKELAFFDRTLEDIIQGIKSLGLSAVCSRPTKF
;
A
#
# COMPACT_ATOMS: atom_id res chain seq x y z
N MET A 1 -7.71 18.46 -0.98
CA MET A 1 -8.89 18.70 -0.12
C MET A 1 -8.36 18.96 1.29
N ALA A 2 -8.44 20.20 1.80
CA ALA A 2 -8.07 20.46 3.19
C ALA A 2 -9.21 19.96 4.08
N TYR A 3 -8.97 18.93 4.88
CA TYR A 3 -9.97 18.44 5.84
C TYR A 3 -10.25 19.53 6.88
N ALA A 4 -11.52 19.74 7.21
CA ALA A 4 -11.90 20.44 8.44
C ALA A 4 -11.27 19.71 9.63
N ASP A 5 -10.92 20.43 10.70
CA ASP A 5 -10.16 19.86 11.83
C ASP A 5 -10.85 18.66 12.48
N GLU A 6 -12.18 18.60 12.47
CA GLU A 6 -12.96 17.44 12.89
C GLU A 6 -12.65 16.18 12.05
N GLY A 7 -12.49 16.33 10.74
CA GLY A 7 -12.12 15.23 9.83
C GLY A 7 -10.70 14.72 10.06
N LYS A 8 -9.77 15.63 10.40
CA LYS A 8 -8.39 15.24 10.78
C LYS A 8 -8.38 14.44 12.08
N ASN A 9 -9.17 14.88 13.06
CA ASN A 9 -9.27 14.20 14.36
C ASN A 9 -9.90 12.81 14.24
N ALA A 10 -10.96 12.68 13.43
CA ALA A 10 -11.58 11.39 13.16
C ALA A 10 -10.60 10.42 12.49
N LEU A 11 -9.88 10.89 11.45
CA LEU A 11 -8.87 10.08 10.76
C LEU A 11 -7.72 9.67 11.70
N ALA A 12 -7.23 10.60 12.53
CA ALA A 12 -6.21 10.31 13.52
C ALA A 12 -6.68 9.24 14.52
N GLY A 13 -7.93 9.33 14.98
CA GLY A 13 -8.53 8.31 15.85
C GLY A 13 -8.59 6.93 15.18
N SER A 14 -9.09 6.86 13.94
CA SER A 14 -9.13 5.60 13.18
C SER A 14 -7.73 5.04 12.90
N LEU A 15 -6.74 5.90 12.63
CA LEU A 15 -5.36 5.49 12.43
C LEU A 15 -4.76 4.92 13.71
N ILE A 16 -4.97 5.56 14.86
CA ILE A 16 -4.53 5.05 16.17
C ILE A 16 -5.17 3.70 16.44
N GLN A 17 -6.47 3.55 16.19
CA GLN A 17 -7.17 2.28 16.36
C GLN A 17 -6.59 1.19 15.45
N PHE A 18 -6.30 1.52 14.19
CA PHE A 18 -5.64 0.61 13.26
C PHE A 18 -4.25 0.21 13.77
N LEU A 19 -3.41 1.17 14.15
CA LEU A 19 -2.06 0.89 14.67
C LEU A 19 -2.10 0.01 15.93
N ASN A 20 -3.07 0.23 16.82
CA ASN A 20 -3.28 -0.57 18.02
C ASN A 20 -3.83 -1.98 17.74
N SER A 21 -4.49 -2.18 16.60
CA SER A 21 -4.99 -3.51 16.18
C SER A 21 -3.92 -4.38 15.54
N LEU A 22 -2.75 -3.81 15.21
CA LEU A 22 -1.68 -4.57 14.57
C LEU A 22 -1.12 -5.64 15.51
N PRO A 23 -0.86 -6.87 15.00
CA PRO A 23 -0.30 -7.92 15.83
C PRO A 23 1.14 -7.60 16.25
N SER A 24 1.51 -8.04 17.45
CA SER A 24 2.85 -7.84 17.98
C SER A 24 3.92 -8.62 17.20
N GLY A 25 5.16 -8.13 17.25
CA GLY A 25 6.29 -8.76 16.56
C GLY A 25 6.34 -8.51 15.04
N LEU A 26 5.52 -7.57 14.55
CA LEU A 26 5.67 -6.98 13.22
C LEU A 26 6.56 -5.75 13.30
N ASP A 27 7.48 -5.65 12.35
CA ASP A 27 8.22 -4.44 12.03
C ASP A 27 7.58 -3.82 10.77
N ILE A 28 7.08 -2.60 10.90
CA ILE A 28 6.33 -1.91 9.84
C ILE A 28 6.99 -0.56 9.55
N GLN A 29 7.30 -0.33 8.29
CA GLN A 29 7.84 0.93 7.81
C GLN A 29 6.88 1.56 6.80
N PHE A 30 6.51 2.81 7.07
CA PHE A 30 5.71 3.65 6.17
C PHE A 30 6.66 4.53 5.36
N VAL A 31 6.55 4.48 4.04
CA VAL A 31 7.30 5.33 3.12
C VAL A 31 6.29 6.07 2.26
N CYS A 32 6.26 7.39 2.40
CA CYS A 32 5.48 8.25 1.54
C CYS A 32 6.37 8.71 0.40
N ASP A 33 6.06 8.28 -0.81
CA ASP A 33 6.67 8.78 -2.03
C ASP A 33 5.84 9.95 -2.56
N ILE A 34 6.52 11.01 -2.96
CA ILE A 34 5.91 12.23 -3.50
C ILE A 34 6.51 12.42 -4.87
N ARG A 35 5.69 12.22 -5.89
CA ARG A 35 6.11 12.28 -7.29
C ARG A 35 5.17 13.13 -8.12
N ASP A 36 5.66 13.54 -9.27
CA ASP A 36 4.83 14.11 -10.33
C ASP A 36 4.12 12.96 -11.09
N GLY A 37 3.09 13.26 -11.85
CA GLY A 37 2.43 12.25 -12.70
C GLY A 37 0.95 12.05 -12.41
N ASN A 38 0.20 13.14 -12.51
CA ASN A 38 -1.27 13.11 -12.57
C ASN A 38 -1.79 13.04 -14.02
N GLU A 39 -0.94 12.65 -14.97
CA GLU A 39 -1.28 12.68 -16.41
C GLU A 39 -2.48 11.79 -16.75
N ASP A 40 -2.66 10.67 -16.05
CA ASP A 40 -3.82 9.79 -16.24
C ASP A 40 -5.13 10.49 -15.83
N GLU A 41 -5.15 11.14 -14.67
CA GLU A 41 -6.30 11.91 -14.19
C GLU A 41 -6.58 13.12 -15.10
N ILE A 42 -5.52 13.85 -15.49
CA ILE A 42 -5.61 15.00 -16.40
C ILE A 42 -6.13 14.56 -17.78
N SER A 43 -5.64 13.44 -18.30
CA SER A 43 -6.08 12.87 -19.59
C SER A 43 -7.53 12.39 -19.53
N SER A 44 -7.98 11.84 -18.41
CA SER A 44 -9.39 11.49 -18.20
C SER A 44 -10.30 12.73 -18.24
N PHE A 45 -9.83 13.82 -17.64
CA PHE A 45 -10.53 15.11 -17.68
C PHE A 45 -10.57 15.71 -19.09
N GLU A 46 -9.47 15.60 -19.85
CA GLU A 46 -9.39 16.02 -21.25
C GLU A 46 -10.38 15.25 -22.14
N LYS A 47 -10.45 13.92 -21.99
CA LYS A 47 -11.42 13.08 -22.69
C LYS A 47 -12.85 13.51 -22.38
N SER A 48 -13.15 13.80 -21.12
CA SER A 48 -14.47 14.27 -20.68
C SER A 48 -14.81 15.67 -21.22
N ALA A 49 -13.81 16.54 -21.36
CA ALA A 49 -13.99 17.84 -22.00
C ALA A 49 -14.30 17.70 -23.50
N MET A 50 -13.64 16.75 -24.18
CA MET A 50 -13.83 16.52 -25.62
C MET A 50 -15.22 16.00 -25.98
N THR A 51 -15.90 15.29 -25.06
CA THR A 51 -17.26 14.76 -25.23
C THR A 51 -18.36 15.78 -24.91
N SER A 52 -18.02 16.98 -24.42
CA SER A 52 -19.01 18.02 -24.11
C SER A 52 -19.60 18.64 -25.38
N THR A 53 -20.93 18.77 -25.41
CA THR A 53 -21.69 19.41 -26.49
C THR A 53 -21.70 20.93 -26.40
N ASN A 54 -21.35 21.52 -25.25
CA ASN A 54 -21.32 22.95 -25.03
C ASN A 54 -19.91 23.50 -25.31
N GLU A 55 -19.78 24.32 -26.35
CA GLU A 55 -18.49 24.87 -26.80
C GLU A 55 -17.80 25.72 -25.72
N ALA A 56 -18.56 26.52 -24.97
CA ALA A 56 -18.00 27.35 -23.90
C ALA A 56 -17.48 26.48 -22.75
N ALA A 57 -18.24 25.44 -22.37
CA ALA A 57 -17.81 24.49 -21.34
C ALA A 57 -16.57 23.70 -21.77
N LYS A 58 -16.50 23.31 -23.05
CA LYS A 58 -15.34 22.64 -23.64
C LYS A 58 -14.10 23.52 -23.63
N ALA A 59 -14.21 24.78 -24.06
CA ALA A 59 -13.10 25.73 -24.07
C ALA A 59 -12.55 25.98 -22.66
N LEU A 60 -13.43 26.19 -21.68
CA LEU A 60 -13.05 26.36 -20.27
C LEU A 60 -12.35 25.11 -19.70
N SER A 61 -12.88 23.93 -20.01
CA SER A 61 -12.33 22.65 -19.51
C SER A 61 -10.96 22.35 -20.10
N LEU A 62 -10.76 22.58 -21.40
CA LEU A 62 -9.44 22.45 -22.04
C LEU A 62 -8.43 23.47 -21.52
N GLY A 63 -8.87 24.70 -21.23
CA GLY A 63 -8.05 25.70 -20.55
C GLY A 63 -7.54 25.20 -19.20
N ARG A 64 -8.42 24.58 -18.39
CA ARG A 64 -8.04 23.98 -17.10
C ARG A 64 -7.09 22.80 -17.25
N VAL A 65 -7.31 21.90 -18.22
CA VAL A 65 -6.37 20.80 -18.53
C VAL A 65 -4.97 21.32 -18.82
N SER A 66 -4.86 22.36 -19.66
CA SER A 66 -3.56 22.96 -19.99
C SER A 66 -2.87 23.58 -18.76
N MET A 67 -3.64 24.19 -17.86
CA MET A 67 -3.12 24.74 -16.61
C MET A 67 -2.64 23.64 -15.68
N PHE A 68 -3.41 22.56 -15.51
CA PHE A 68 -3.02 21.44 -14.66
C PHE A 68 -1.77 20.72 -15.18
N ARG A 69 -1.63 20.53 -16.50
CA ARG A 69 -0.38 19.99 -17.08
C ARG A 69 0.83 20.85 -16.73
N LYS A 70 0.70 22.19 -16.82
CA LYS A 70 1.79 23.10 -16.45
C LYS A 70 2.15 23.00 -14.97
N PHE A 71 1.15 22.93 -14.10
CA PHE A 71 1.38 22.80 -12.66
C PHE A 71 1.98 21.43 -12.29
N ASP A 72 1.56 20.35 -12.95
CA ASP A 72 2.14 19.01 -12.76
C ASP A 72 3.62 18.98 -13.19
N GLN A 73 3.95 19.55 -14.36
CA GLN A 73 5.34 19.67 -14.85
C GLN A 73 6.24 20.53 -13.96
N GLN A 74 5.65 21.45 -13.20
CA GLN A 74 6.35 22.31 -12.24
C GLN A 74 6.43 21.70 -10.84
N GLY A 75 5.87 20.50 -10.62
CA GLY A 75 5.82 19.84 -9.32
C GLY A 75 4.86 20.50 -8.32
N PHE A 76 3.93 21.34 -8.79
CA PHE A 76 2.94 21.99 -7.92
C PHE A 76 1.75 21.09 -7.59
N ILE A 77 1.58 19.98 -8.32
CA ILE A 77 0.54 18.97 -8.05
C ILE A 77 1.21 17.67 -7.61
N PRO A 78 1.59 17.53 -6.33
CA PRO A 78 2.21 16.31 -5.84
C PRO A 78 1.22 15.15 -5.85
N LYS A 79 1.64 14.03 -6.40
CA LYS A 79 1.01 12.72 -6.24
C LYS A 79 1.66 12.00 -5.08
N TYR A 80 0.84 11.55 -4.14
CA TYR A 80 1.29 10.86 -2.93
C TYR A 80 1.01 9.38 -3.04
N ASP A 81 2.04 8.56 -2.95
CA ASP A 81 1.92 7.12 -2.82
C ASP A 81 2.43 6.68 -1.44
N LEU A 82 1.65 5.86 -0.75
CA LEU A 82 2.02 5.31 0.54
C LEU A 82 2.42 3.84 0.39
N HIS A 83 3.70 3.57 0.56
CA HIS A 83 4.26 2.22 0.60
C HIS A 83 4.40 1.76 2.04
N ILE A 84 3.91 0.54 2.32
CA ILE A 84 3.98 -0.07 3.65
C ILE A 84 4.82 -1.32 3.51
N PHE A 85 6.00 -1.30 4.11
CA PHE A 85 6.88 -2.45 4.19
C PHE A 85 6.67 -3.16 5.51
N MET A 86 6.49 -4.47 5.46
CA MET A 86 6.21 -5.29 6.63
C MET A 86 7.21 -6.42 6.72
N ARG A 87 7.74 -6.63 7.91
CA ARG A 87 8.64 -7.74 8.24
C ARG A 87 8.12 -8.42 9.50
N LYS A 88 8.16 -9.75 9.50
CA LYS A 88 7.78 -10.57 10.65
C LYS A 88 8.91 -11.54 10.92
N ALA A 89 9.38 -11.57 12.17
CA ALA A 89 10.30 -12.62 12.60
C ALA A 89 9.56 -13.96 12.63
N PHE A 90 10.25 -15.05 12.28
CA PHE A 90 9.66 -16.39 12.39
C PHE A 90 9.28 -16.69 13.83
N SER A 91 8.11 -17.29 14.03
CA SER A 91 7.64 -17.65 15.38
C SER A 91 8.49 -18.77 15.98
N GLN A 92 9.06 -19.62 15.13
CA GLN A 92 9.94 -20.72 15.51
C GLN A 92 11.17 -20.78 14.59
N ARG A 93 12.24 -21.40 15.09
CA ARG A 93 13.40 -21.69 14.25
C ARG A 93 12.98 -22.69 13.17
N LEU A 94 13.21 -22.31 11.91
CA LEU A 94 12.96 -23.19 10.76
C LEU A 94 13.84 -24.44 10.82
N THR A 95 15.06 -24.28 11.35
CA THR A 95 16.06 -25.33 11.48
C THR A 95 16.21 -25.81 12.91
N ASP A 96 16.18 -27.12 13.10
CA ASP A 96 16.51 -27.74 14.38
C ASP A 96 18.04 -27.76 14.57
N ARG A 97 18.51 -27.62 15.81
CA ARG A 97 19.94 -27.85 16.09
C ARG A 97 20.25 -29.32 15.80
N THR A 98 21.22 -29.56 14.92
CA THR A 98 21.73 -30.90 14.62
C THR A 98 22.21 -31.55 15.91
N LYS A 99 21.51 -32.62 16.33
CA LYS A 99 22.00 -33.47 17.43
C LYS A 99 23.04 -34.39 16.82
N PHE A 100 24.22 -34.48 17.44
CA PHE A 100 25.38 -35.27 16.97
C PHE A 100 25.12 -36.77 16.68
N PHE A 101 23.90 -37.28 16.95
CA PHE A 101 23.52 -38.68 16.79
C PHE A 101 22.32 -38.92 15.86
N SER A 102 21.77 -37.91 15.16
CA SER A 102 20.64 -38.13 14.24
C SER A 102 21.12 -38.54 12.84
N LEU A 103 21.08 -39.85 12.57
CA LEU A 103 21.57 -40.49 11.33
C LEU A 103 20.61 -40.40 10.11
N THR A 104 19.55 -39.59 10.15
CA THR A 104 18.61 -39.45 9.01
C THR A 104 18.31 -38.00 8.64
N PRO A 105 18.42 -37.63 7.35
CA PRO A 105 18.18 -36.27 6.88
C PRO A 105 16.68 -36.02 6.63
N LYS A 106 15.82 -36.15 7.66
CA LYS A 106 14.42 -35.66 7.58
C LYS A 106 14.29 -34.14 7.71
N PHE A 107 15.42 -33.44 7.64
CA PHE A 107 15.54 -32.03 7.95
C PHE A 107 14.84 -31.14 6.92
N GLN A 108 14.86 -31.50 5.63
CA GLN A 108 14.30 -30.69 4.56
C GLN A 108 12.76 -30.65 4.61
N GLU A 109 12.09 -31.80 4.68
CA GLU A 109 10.62 -31.86 4.71
C GLU A 109 10.03 -31.11 5.92
N VAL A 110 10.61 -31.32 7.12
CA VAL A 110 10.15 -30.63 8.34
C VAL A 110 10.36 -29.12 8.25
N THR A 111 11.46 -28.68 7.63
CA THR A 111 11.75 -27.26 7.42
C THR A 111 10.76 -26.63 6.43
N GLU A 112 10.45 -27.33 5.33
CA GLU A 112 9.47 -26.87 4.34
C GLU A 112 8.06 -26.77 4.91
N ASP A 113 7.62 -27.75 5.70
CA ASP A 113 6.29 -27.71 6.32
C ASP A 113 6.17 -26.58 7.34
N ARG A 114 7.24 -26.31 8.11
CA ARG A 114 7.29 -25.16 9.02
C ARG A 114 7.25 -23.84 8.24
N LEU A 115 8.02 -23.73 7.16
CA LEU A 115 8.03 -22.54 6.31
C LEU A 115 6.65 -22.29 5.67
N LYS A 116 5.98 -23.33 5.15
CA LYS A 116 4.62 -23.22 4.58
C LYS A 116 3.62 -22.72 5.61
N LYS A 117 3.69 -23.21 6.86
CA LYS A 117 2.83 -22.74 7.95
C LYS A 117 3.10 -21.26 8.27
N GLU A 118 4.37 -20.87 8.39
CA GLU A 118 4.76 -19.47 8.64
C GLU A 118 4.27 -18.54 7.52
N LEU A 119 4.43 -18.94 6.25
CA LEU A 119 3.92 -18.19 5.09
C LEU A 119 2.39 -18.06 5.15
N ALA A 120 1.67 -19.13 5.48
CA ALA A 120 0.21 -19.07 5.61
C ALA A 120 -0.24 -18.13 6.74
N PHE A 121 0.48 -18.10 7.87
CA PHE A 121 0.21 -17.13 8.94
C PHE A 121 0.54 -15.69 8.54
N PHE A 122 1.63 -15.49 7.79
CA PHE A 122 1.99 -14.19 7.27
C PHE A 122 0.96 -13.67 6.27
N ASP A 123 0.46 -14.54 5.38
CA ASP A 123 -0.56 -14.19 4.40
C ASP A 123 -1.87 -13.76 5.08
N ARG A 124 -2.30 -14.44 6.14
CA ARG A 124 -3.46 -14.01 6.95
C ARG A 124 -3.23 -12.64 7.59
N THR A 125 -2.05 -12.44 8.18
CA THR A 125 -1.70 -11.14 8.78
C THR A 125 -1.72 -10.02 7.74
N LEU A 126 -1.28 -10.32 6.52
CA LEU A 126 -1.28 -9.37 5.41
C LEU A 126 -2.71 -9.04 4.95
N GLU A 127 -3.60 -10.03 4.89
CA GLU A 127 -5.03 -9.82 4.59
C GLU A 127 -5.71 -8.93 5.66
N ASP A 128 -5.45 -9.20 6.94
CA ASP A 128 -5.97 -8.41 8.06
C ASP A 128 -5.52 -6.95 7.95
N ILE A 129 -4.25 -6.72 7.60
CA ILE A 129 -3.69 -5.38 7.44
C ILE A 129 -4.31 -4.68 6.22
N ILE A 130 -4.47 -5.37 5.08
CA ILE A 130 -5.15 -4.81 3.91
C ILE A 130 -6.58 -4.42 4.26
N GLN A 131 -7.30 -5.25 5.01
CA GLN A 131 -8.66 -4.95 5.43
C GLN A 131 -8.70 -3.76 6.40
N GLY A 132 -7.74 -3.67 7.32
CA GLY A 132 -7.55 -2.52 8.19
C GLY A 132 -7.31 -1.22 7.40
N ILE A 133 -6.43 -1.24 6.40
CA ILE A 133 -6.17 -0.08 5.53
C ILE A 133 -7.42 0.31 4.73
N LYS A 134 -8.16 -0.67 4.20
CA LYS A 134 -9.44 -0.42 3.52
C LYS A 134 -10.48 0.22 4.43
N SER A 135 -10.48 -0.13 5.72
CA SER A 135 -11.38 0.49 6.71
C SER A 135 -11.07 1.97 6.94
N LEU A 136 -9.84 2.42 6.67
CA LEU A 136 -9.44 3.83 6.67
C LEU A 136 -9.86 4.58 5.39
N GLY A 137 -10.55 3.91 4.46
CA GLY A 137 -10.98 4.48 3.18
C GLY A 137 -9.88 4.51 2.12
N LEU A 138 -8.77 3.80 2.34
CA LEU A 138 -7.65 3.74 1.40
C LEU A 138 -7.74 2.50 0.50
N SER A 139 -7.34 2.64 -0.76
CA SER A 139 -7.12 1.50 -1.65
C SER A 139 -5.72 0.93 -1.42
N ALA A 140 -5.61 -0.38 -1.23
CA ALA A 140 -4.35 -1.06 -1.01
C ALA A 140 -4.15 -2.17 -2.03
N VAL A 141 -2.96 -2.21 -2.63
CA VAL A 141 -2.52 -3.26 -3.55
C VAL A 141 -1.26 -3.90 -2.98
N CYS A 142 -1.28 -5.22 -2.80
CA CYS A 142 -0.11 -5.97 -2.36
C CYS A 142 0.72 -6.41 -3.56
N SER A 143 2.02 -6.10 -3.55
CA SER A 143 2.98 -6.70 -4.47
C SER A 143 3.87 -7.67 -3.69
N ARG A 144 3.95 -8.93 -4.13
CA ARG A 144 4.92 -9.89 -3.61
C ARG A 144 6.19 -9.79 -4.47
N PRO A 145 7.40 -9.77 -3.87
CA PRO A 145 8.61 -9.96 -4.66
C PRO A 145 8.54 -11.33 -5.33
N THR A 146 8.48 -11.35 -6.66
CA THR A 146 8.30 -12.57 -7.45
C THR A 146 9.57 -13.40 -7.61
N LYS A 147 10.72 -12.91 -7.12
CA LYS A 147 12.00 -13.61 -7.14
C LYS A 147 12.86 -13.19 -5.94
N PHE A 148 13.42 -14.18 -5.24
CA PHE A 148 14.60 -14.06 -4.37
C PHE A 148 15.76 -14.79 -5.03
#